data_AF-A0A147JBR5-F1
#
_entry.id   AF-A0A147JBR5-F1
#
_cell.length_a   1.000
_cell.length_b   1.000
_cell.length_c   1.000
_cell.angle_alpha   90.00
_cell.angle_beta   90.00
_cell.angle_gamma   90.00
#
_symmetry.space_group_name_H-M   'P 1'
#
loop_
_entity.id
_entity.type
_entity.pdbx_description
1 polymer ?
#
loop_
_entity_poly.entity_id
_entity_poly.type
_entity_poly.pdbx_seq_one_letter_code
_entity_poly.pdbx_strand_id
1 'polypeptide(L)'
;MTDMPPSRFRVVERGRRLVVIDTQADKSPPVRRTDLPRPASDKTEARFQLPEKIRFDGAASWTTDSFYDAKGPRALTLDAGAMQKLRFAGAGLVALVILWVLVASFAPPLWGAPLLLLNPKMRQTMRDRVTAWLDTLDSGE
;
A
#
# COMPACT_ATOMS: atom_id res chain seq x y z
N MET A 1 48.29 -22.73 13.75
CA MET A 1 47.92 -21.33 13.47
C MET A 1 46.68 -21.38 12.60
N THR A 2 45.51 -21.04 13.14
CA THR A 2 44.24 -21.05 12.40
C THR A 2 44.10 -19.73 11.67
N ASP A 3 44.19 -19.76 10.34
CA ASP A 3 44.04 -18.57 9.51
C ASP A 3 42.61 -18.04 9.61
N MET A 4 42.44 -16.73 9.81
CA MET A 4 41.12 -16.13 9.97
C MET A 4 40.43 -16.07 8.59
N PRO A 5 39.18 -16.55 8.45
CA PRO A 5 38.50 -16.53 7.15
C PRO A 5 38.31 -15.08 6.66
N PRO A 6 38.46 -14.83 5.34
CA PRO A 6 38.41 -13.48 4.79
C PRO A 6 37.03 -12.83 4.99
N SER A 7 37.01 -11.56 5.40
CA SER A 7 35.77 -10.81 5.61
C SER A 7 35.06 -10.53 4.28
N ARG A 8 33.75 -10.80 4.25
CA ARG A 8 32.87 -10.58 3.07
C ARG A 8 32.76 -9.11 2.67
N PHE A 9 32.95 -8.21 3.62
CA PHE A 9 32.83 -6.77 3.40
C PHE A 9 34.19 -6.11 3.58
N ARG A 10 34.52 -5.22 2.65
CA ARG A 10 35.70 -4.36 2.72
C ARG A 10 35.25 -2.90 2.75
N VAL A 11 35.62 -2.19 3.81
CA VAL A 11 35.39 -0.75 3.91
C VAL A 11 36.60 0.00 3.34
N VAL A 12 36.36 0.92 2.42
CA VAL A 12 37.38 1.78 1.81
C VAL A 12 36.94 3.24 1.86
N GLU A 13 37.87 4.16 2.09
CA GLU A 13 37.56 5.59 2.01
C GLU A 13 37.73 6.07 0.57
N ARG A 14 36.68 6.68 -0.01
CA ARG A 14 36.72 7.35 -1.32
C ARG A 14 36.15 8.75 -1.18
N GLY A 15 36.96 9.76 -1.49
CA GLY A 15 36.52 11.15 -1.51
C GLY A 15 35.93 11.63 -0.18
N ARG A 16 36.62 11.34 0.94
CA ARG A 16 36.19 11.66 2.32
C ARG A 16 34.92 10.95 2.78
N ARG A 17 34.50 9.88 2.11
CA ARG A 17 33.36 9.04 2.49
C ARG A 17 33.78 7.58 2.59
N LEU A 18 33.33 6.90 3.65
CA LEU A 18 33.48 5.46 3.79
C LEU A 18 32.50 4.74 2.85
N VAL A 19 33.04 3.88 2.00
CA VAL A 19 32.32 3.04 1.04
C VAL A 19 32.54 1.58 1.41
N VAL A 20 31.45 0.82 1.53
CA VAL A 20 31.51 -0.61 1.85
C VAL A 20 31.33 -1.41 0.56
N ILE A 21 32.28 -2.29 0.26
CA ILE A 21 32.30 -3.15 -0.92
C ILE A 21 32.04 -4.59 -0.47
N ASP A 22 31.00 -5.24 -0.99
CA ASP A 22 30.78 -6.69 -0.84
C ASP A 22 31.70 -7.42 -1.83
N THR A 23 32.71 -8.12 -1.31
CA THR A 23 33.70 -8.84 -2.12
C THR A 23 33.17 -10.15 -2.69
N GLN A 24 31.96 -10.57 -2.32
CA GLN A 24 31.30 -11.78 -2.81
C GLN A 24 30.16 -11.51 -3.80
N ALA A 25 29.88 -10.25 -4.12
CA ALA A 25 28.83 -9.88 -5.07
C ALA A 25 29.01 -10.53 -6.46
N ASP A 26 30.26 -10.69 -6.92
CA ASP A 26 30.60 -11.33 -8.21
C ASP A 26 30.37 -12.86 -8.25
N LYS A 27 30.09 -13.52 -7.11
CA LYS A 27 29.82 -14.97 -7.08
C LYS A 27 28.36 -15.34 -7.22
N SER A 28 27.46 -14.37 -7.31
CA SER A 28 26.04 -14.65 -7.54
C SER A 28 25.77 -14.75 -9.05
N PRO A 29 25.16 -15.84 -9.55
CA PRO A 29 24.84 -15.94 -10.97
C PRO A 29 23.91 -14.78 -11.35
N PRO A 30 24.07 -14.17 -12.54
CA PRO A 30 23.24 -13.06 -12.95
C PRO A 30 21.79 -13.52 -13.00
N VAL A 31 20.94 -12.94 -12.14
CA VAL A 31 19.50 -13.11 -12.23
C VAL A 31 19.08 -12.46 -13.54
N ARG A 32 18.88 -13.30 -14.56
CA ARG A 32 18.32 -12.93 -15.85
C ARG A 32 16.92 -12.35 -15.58
N ARG A 33 16.79 -11.02 -15.57
CA ARG A 33 15.48 -10.36 -15.65
C ARG A 33 14.85 -10.84 -16.95
N THR A 34 13.93 -11.79 -16.81
CA THR A 34 13.10 -12.22 -17.90
C THR A 34 11.85 -11.36 -17.78
N ASP A 35 11.83 -10.24 -18.51
CA ASP A 35 10.62 -9.46 -18.73
C ASP A 35 9.67 -10.31 -19.57
N LEU A 36 8.90 -11.17 -18.90
CA LEU A 36 7.73 -11.83 -19.49
C LEU A 36 6.48 -11.17 -18.89
N PRO A 37 5.47 -10.82 -19.71
CA PRO A 37 4.16 -10.47 -19.21
C PRO A 37 3.60 -11.70 -18.48
N ARG A 38 3.41 -11.60 -17.16
CA ARG A 38 2.82 -12.70 -16.39
C ARG A 38 1.34 -12.80 -16.75
N PRO A 39 0.84 -13.95 -17.24
CA PRO A 39 -0.56 -14.08 -17.58
C PRO A 39 -1.42 -14.00 -16.32
N ALA A 40 -2.52 -13.25 -16.44
CA ALA A 40 -3.53 -13.12 -15.42
C ALA A 40 -4.32 -14.42 -15.27
N SER A 41 -4.04 -15.17 -14.20
CA SER A 41 -5.03 -16.05 -13.55
C SER A 41 -4.41 -16.61 -12.28
N ASP A 42 -4.89 -16.18 -11.12
CA ASP A 42 -5.76 -17.08 -10.36
C ASP A 42 -6.53 -16.32 -9.28
N LYS A 43 -7.82 -16.63 -9.18
CA LYS A 43 -8.62 -16.31 -7.99
C LYS A 43 -7.97 -17.07 -6.85
N THR A 44 -7.65 -16.43 -5.72
CA THR A 44 -7.77 -16.96 -4.33
C THR A 44 -7.11 -15.98 -3.36
N GLU A 45 -7.89 -15.62 -2.33
CA GLU A 45 -7.57 -14.88 -1.10
C GLU A 45 -7.28 -13.37 -1.21
N ALA A 46 -8.32 -12.58 -0.93
CA ALA A 46 -8.17 -11.28 -0.30
C ALA A 46 -7.56 -11.46 1.11
N ARG A 47 -6.27 -11.76 1.18
CA ARG A 47 -5.49 -11.54 2.41
C ARG A 47 -5.34 -10.04 2.55
N PHE A 48 -5.71 -9.52 3.71
CA PHE A 48 -5.34 -8.17 4.15
C PHE A 48 -3.80 -8.04 4.06
N GLN A 49 -3.30 -7.57 2.92
CA GLN A 49 -1.89 -7.27 2.73
C GLN A 49 -1.65 -5.92 3.38
N LEU A 50 -1.22 -5.93 4.65
CA LEU A 50 -0.48 -4.79 5.18
C LEU A 50 0.71 -4.52 4.23
N PRO A 51 1.08 -3.25 3.99
CA PRO A 51 2.14 -2.90 3.05
C PRO A 51 3.44 -3.62 3.42
N GLU A 52 3.77 -4.67 2.68
CA GLU A 52 4.88 -5.59 2.96
C GLU A 52 6.25 -4.92 2.75
N LYS A 53 6.28 -3.72 2.16
CA LYS A 53 7.52 -3.03 1.80
C LYS A 53 7.37 -1.53 2.04
N ILE A 54 7.84 -1.07 3.20
CA ILE A 54 8.21 0.33 3.38
C ILE A 54 9.47 0.52 2.53
N ARG A 55 9.39 1.33 1.48
CA ARG A 55 10.57 1.65 0.68
C ARG A 55 11.54 2.48 1.52
N PHE A 56 12.83 2.33 1.24
CA PHE A 56 13.93 2.96 1.99
C PHE A 56 13.91 4.51 1.95
N ASP A 57 13.04 5.07 1.11
CA ASP A 57 12.77 6.51 0.92
C ASP A 57 11.71 7.07 1.90
N GLY A 58 11.10 6.22 2.74
CA GLY A 58 10.04 6.63 3.66
C GLY A 58 8.65 6.72 3.01
N ALA A 59 8.52 6.39 1.73
CA ALA A 59 7.25 6.29 1.03
C ALA A 59 6.67 4.87 1.15
N ALA A 60 5.40 4.78 1.56
CA ALA A 60 4.69 3.51 1.66
C ALA A 60 3.90 3.26 0.38
N SER A 61 4.12 2.13 -0.31
CA SER A 61 3.25 1.74 -1.44
C SER A 61 2.04 0.98 -0.93
N TRP A 62 0.83 1.47 -1.22
CA TRP A 62 -0.43 0.79 -0.89
C TRP A 62 -1.22 0.46 -2.16
N THR A 63 -1.66 -0.79 -2.29
CA THR A 63 -2.46 -1.24 -3.43
C THR A 63 -3.94 -1.10 -3.14
N THR A 64 -4.67 -0.41 -4.03
CA THR A 64 -6.13 -0.25 -3.94
C THR A 64 -6.88 -1.49 -4.39
N ASP A 65 -8.14 -1.63 -3.97
CA ASP A 65 -9.03 -2.72 -4.40
C ASP A 65 -10.16 -2.20 -5.29
N SER A 66 -10.54 -3.01 -6.28
CA SER A 66 -11.68 -2.74 -7.17
C SER A 66 -13.02 -2.56 -6.44
N PHE A 67 -13.16 -3.02 -5.20
CA PHE A 67 -14.38 -2.87 -4.40
C PHE A 67 -14.72 -1.40 -4.13
N TYR A 68 -13.71 -0.59 -3.81
CA TYR A 68 -13.87 0.82 -3.46
C TYR A 68 -13.22 1.78 -4.46
N ASP A 69 -12.28 1.33 -5.30
CA ASP A 69 -11.67 2.14 -6.36
C ASP A 69 -12.21 1.74 -7.74
N ALA A 70 -12.76 2.68 -8.50
CA ALA A 70 -13.18 2.48 -9.89
C ALA A 70 -12.00 2.16 -10.82
N LYS A 71 -10.80 2.71 -10.53
CA LYS A 71 -9.56 2.48 -11.29
C LYS A 71 -8.71 1.33 -10.71
N GLY A 72 -9.16 0.69 -9.63
CA GLY A 72 -8.42 -0.36 -8.94
C GLY A 72 -8.53 -1.72 -9.64
N PRO A 73 -7.57 -2.65 -9.40
CA PRO A 73 -6.46 -2.54 -8.45
C PRO A 73 -5.22 -1.83 -9.02
N ARG A 74 -4.71 -0.81 -8.31
CA ARG A 74 -3.49 -0.05 -8.66
C ARG A 74 -2.66 0.27 -7.41
N ALA A 75 -1.34 0.41 -7.55
CA ALA A 75 -0.45 0.76 -6.45
C ALA A 75 -0.26 2.28 -6.37
N LEU A 76 -0.55 2.87 -5.21
CA LEU A 76 -0.36 4.28 -4.90
C LEU A 76 0.89 4.46 -4.04
N THR A 77 1.69 5.49 -4.32
CA THR A 77 2.82 5.87 -3.48
C THR A 77 2.37 6.90 -2.45
N LEU A 78 2.29 6.49 -1.19
CA LEU A 78 1.92 7.37 -0.08
C LEU A 78 3.19 8.00 0.50
N ASP A 79 3.29 9.31 0.41
CA ASP A 79 4.25 10.09 1.18
C ASP A 79 3.79 10.22 2.65
N ALA A 80 4.61 10.83 3.51
CA ALA A 80 4.28 11.02 4.91
C ALA A 80 3.01 11.88 5.11
N GLY A 81 2.77 12.88 4.25
CA GLY A 81 1.59 13.73 4.27
C GLY A 81 0.31 12.97 3.90
N ALA A 82 0.31 12.22 2.80
CA ALA A 82 -0.80 11.35 2.40
C ALA A 82 -1.09 10.29 3.46
N MET A 83 -0.07 9.75 4.12
CA MET A 83 -0.24 8.79 5.21
C MET A 83 -0.97 9.42 6.40
N GLN A 84 -0.68 10.68 6.75
CA GLN A 84 -1.40 11.40 7.80
C GLN A 84 -2.85 11.70 7.40
N LYS A 85 -3.09 12.15 6.17
CA LYS A 85 -4.44 12.36 5.62
C LYS A 85 -5.26 11.08 5.66
N LEU A 86 -4.67 9.94 5.29
CA LEU A 86 -5.31 8.62 5.33
C LEU A 86 -5.68 8.21 6.76
N ARG A 87 -4.81 8.47 7.75
CA ARG A 87 -5.09 8.19 9.17
C ARG A 87 -6.25 9.02 9.70
N PHE A 88 -6.30 10.31 9.38
CA PHE A 88 -7.42 11.17 9.78
C PHE A 88 -8.72 10.78 9.07
N ALA A 89 -8.67 10.46 7.77
CA ALA A 89 -9.82 9.97 7.02
C ALA A 89 -10.35 8.66 7.63
N GLY A 90 -9.46 7.71 7.96
CA GLY A 90 -9.82 6.46 8.63
C GLY A 90 -10.43 6.68 10.02
N ALA A 91 -9.82 7.54 10.84
CA ALA A 91 -10.35 7.89 12.16
C ALA A 91 -11.73 8.57 12.07
N GLY A 92 -11.91 9.48 11.11
CA GLY A 92 -13.19 10.12 10.82
C GLY A 92 -14.25 9.12 10.37
N LEU A 93 -13.90 8.15 9.52
CA LEU A 93 -14.79 7.08 9.11
C LEU A 93 -15.24 6.22 10.30
N VAL A 94 -14.32 5.83 11.18
CA VAL A 94 -14.64 5.06 12.40
C VAL A 94 -15.58 5.86 13.30
N ALA A 95 -15.29 7.15 13.53
CA ALA A 95 -16.16 8.02 14.32
C ALA A 95 -17.56 8.15 13.70
N LEU A 96 -17.66 8.26 12.36
CA LEU A 96 -18.94 8.28 11.64
C LEU A 96 -19.71 6.98 11.82
N VAL A 97 -19.06 5.83 11.75
CA VAL A 97 -19.69 4.52 11.97
C VAL A 97 -20.21 4.40 13.40
N ILE A 98 -19.41 4.81 14.41
CA ILE A 98 -19.85 4.82 15.81
C ILE A 98 -21.08 5.71 15.99
N LEU A 99 -21.04 6.93 15.46
CA LEU A 99 -22.16 7.86 15.50
C LEU A 99 -23.41 7.27 14.83
N TRP A 100 -23.24 6.64 13.67
CA TRP A 100 -24.34 5.98 12.96
C TRP A 100 -24.94 4.85 13.80
N VAL A 101 -24.14 4.00 14.45
CA VAL A 101 -24.64 2.94 15.35
C VAL A 101 -25.44 3.53 16.52
N LEU A 102 -24.94 4.60 17.14
CA LEU A 102 -25.64 5.28 18.23
C LEU A 102 -27.01 5.82 17.76
N VAL A 103 -27.06 6.48 16.59
CA VAL A 103 -28.31 7.03 16.05
C VAL A 103 -29.26 5.91 15.60
N ALA A 104 -28.76 4.88 14.91
CA ALA A 104 -29.54 3.74 14.45
C ALA A 104 -30.16 2.92 15.60
N SER A 105 -29.59 3.01 16.80
CA SER A 105 -30.16 2.38 18.00
C SER A 105 -31.50 3.00 18.40
N PHE A 106 -31.72 4.29 18.11
CA PHE A 106 -32.98 4.99 18.39
C PHE A 106 -33.91 5.08 17.17
N ALA A 107 -33.39 4.80 15.97
CA ALA A 107 -34.14 4.81 14.72
C ALA A 107 -33.90 3.51 13.92
N PRO A 108 -34.68 2.44 14.21
CA PRO A 108 -34.47 1.11 13.62
C PRO A 108 -34.35 1.05 12.08
N PRO A 109 -35.07 1.86 11.28
CA PRO A 109 -34.93 1.85 9.82
C PRO A 109 -33.50 2.17 9.32
N LEU A 110 -32.68 2.89 10.10
CA LEU A 110 -31.32 3.28 9.69
C LEU A 110 -30.37 2.09 9.55
N TRP A 111 -30.66 0.95 10.18
CA TRP A 111 -29.91 -0.29 9.99
C TRP A 111 -29.95 -0.79 8.54
N GLY A 112 -30.95 -0.39 7.76
CA GLY A 112 -31.02 -0.69 6.33
C GLY A 112 -30.09 0.16 5.46
N ALA A 113 -29.49 1.24 5.98
CA ALA A 113 -28.68 2.16 5.18
C ALA A 113 -27.48 1.49 4.46
N PRO A 114 -26.70 0.58 5.08
CA PRO A 114 -25.65 -0.15 4.38
C PRO A 114 -26.17 -0.98 3.20
N LEU A 115 -27.44 -1.42 3.24
CA LEU A 115 -28.03 -2.20 2.14
C LEU A 115 -28.18 -1.37 0.86
N LEU A 116 -28.21 -0.04 0.97
CA LEU A 116 -28.22 0.84 -0.19
C LEU A 116 -26.94 0.71 -1.05
N LEU A 117 -25.83 0.24 -0.47
CA LEU A 117 -24.58 -0.02 -1.19
C LEU A 117 -24.63 -1.29 -2.06
N LEU A 118 -25.65 -2.15 -1.90
CA LEU A 118 -25.88 -3.25 -2.82
C LEU A 118 -26.42 -2.76 -4.17
N ASN A 119 -27.04 -1.57 -4.21
CA ASN A 119 -27.49 -0.97 -5.46
C ASN A 119 -26.27 -0.60 -6.33
N PRO A 120 -26.15 -1.15 -7.56
CA PRO A 120 -24.98 -0.93 -8.41
C PRO A 120 -24.74 0.54 -8.72
N LYS A 121 -25.80 1.35 -8.87
CA LYS A 121 -25.67 2.80 -9.13
C LYS A 121 -25.08 3.54 -7.93
N MET A 122 -25.59 3.26 -6.74
CA MET A 122 -25.10 3.88 -5.50
C MET A 122 -23.63 3.50 -5.25
N ARG A 123 -23.30 2.22 -5.48
CA ARG A 123 -21.94 1.71 -5.35
C ARG A 123 -20.98 2.35 -6.35
N GLN A 124 -21.39 2.49 -7.61
CA GLN A 124 -20.58 3.19 -8.64
C GLN A 124 -20.32 4.64 -8.23
N THR A 125 -21.36 5.40 -7.85
CA THR A 125 -21.20 6.78 -7.39
C THR A 125 -20.25 6.89 -6.20
N MET A 126 -20.32 5.97 -5.23
CA MET A 126 -19.38 5.94 -4.12
C MET A 126 -17.95 5.62 -4.58
N ARG A 127 -17.77 4.62 -5.44
CA ARG A 127 -16.47 4.27 -6.00
C ARG A 127 -15.85 5.44 -6.76
N ASP A 128 -16.62 6.16 -7.56
CA ASP A 128 -16.12 7.32 -8.32
C ASP A 128 -15.65 8.44 -7.38
N ARG A 129 -16.38 8.70 -6.28
CA ARG A 129 -15.98 9.67 -5.25
C ARG A 129 -14.70 9.24 -4.53
N VAL A 130 -14.60 7.96 -4.17
CA VAL A 130 -13.40 7.40 -3.54
C VAL A 130 -12.22 7.46 -4.50
N THR A 131 -12.40 7.12 -5.78
CA THR A 131 -11.37 7.24 -6.82
C THR A 131 -10.88 8.67 -6.97
N ALA A 132 -11.77 9.66 -7.00
CA ALA A 132 -11.39 11.07 -7.08
C ALA A 132 -10.55 11.49 -5.87
N TRP A 133 -10.93 11.06 -4.67
CA TRP A 133 -10.15 11.32 -3.45
C TRP A 133 -8.80 10.57 -3.47
N LEU A 134 -8.75 9.32 -3.94
CA LEU A 134 -7.50 8.58 -4.09
C LEU A 134 -6.55 9.26 -5.10
N ASP A 135 -7.09 9.81 -6.20
CA ASP A 135 -6.31 10.57 -7.17
C ASP A 135 -5.69 11.84 -6.54
N THR A 136 -6.37 12.47 -5.57
CA THR A 136 -5.78 13.61 -4.82
C THR A 136 -4.63 13.18 -3.92
N LEU A 137 -4.68 11.97 -3.36
CA LEU A 137 -3.59 11.44 -2.53
C LEU A 137 -2.37 11.05 -3.35
N ASP A 138 -2.59 10.56 -4.58
CA ASP A 138 -1.52 10.18 -5.51
C ASP A 138 -0.80 11.41 -6.09
N SER A 139 -1.52 12.53 -6.23
CA SER A 139 -1.00 13.77 -6.83
C SER A 139 -0.11 14.59 -5.89
N GLY A 140 -0.04 14.26 -4.60
CA GLY A 140 0.94 14.83 -3.66
C GLY A 140 0.74 16.31 -3.27
N GLU A 141 -0.43 16.90 -3.50
CA GLU A 141 -0.84 18.21 -2.95
C GLU A 141 -1.30 18.10 -1.49
#